data_AF-A0A0D3D5U4-F1
#
_entry.id   AF-A0A0D3D5U4-F1
#
_cell.length_a   1.000
_cell.length_b   1.000
_cell.length_c   1.000
_cell.angle_alpha   90.00
_cell.angle_beta   90.00
_cell.angle_gamma   90.00
#
_symmetry.space_group_name_H-M   'P 1'
#
loop_
_entity.id
_entity.type
_entity.pdbx_description
1 polymer ?
#
loop_
_entity_poly.entity_id
_entity_poly.type
_entity_poly.pdbx_seq_one_letter_code
_entity_poly.pdbx_strand_id
1 'polypeptide(L)' 'MCTIVDDLVSVDTMIEEQLTVEPINEFVQSCDIVAFNKI' A
#
# COMPACT_ATOMS: atom_id res chain seq x y z
N MET A 1 9.82 4.09 2.20
CA MET A 1 9.06 4.80 3.26
C MET A 1 8.00 5.63 2.55
N CYS A 2 6.72 5.43 2.89
CA CYS A 2 5.57 6.12 2.31
C CYS A 2 4.85 6.85 3.45
N THR A 3 4.39 8.07 3.20
CA THR A 3 3.58 8.84 4.14
C THR A 3 2.22 9.05 3.49
N ILE A 4 1.17 8.63 4.18
CA ILE A 4 -0.21 8.78 3.74
C ILE A 4 -0.95 9.74 4.67
N VAL A 5 -2.05 10.31 4.17
CA VAL A 5 -2.98 11.07 5.01
C VAL A 5 -4.07 10.10 5.45
N ASP A 6 -4.07 9.72 6.74
CA ASP A 6 -4.98 8.71 7.32
C ASP A 6 -6.46 8.98 7.00
N ASP A 7 -6.85 10.26 6.94
CA ASP A 7 -8.24 10.66 6.68
C ASP A 7 -8.65 10.62 5.20
N LEU A 8 -7.69 10.46 4.28
CA LEU A 8 -7.92 10.52 2.83
C LEU A 8 -7.60 9.22 2.12
N VAL A 9 -6.68 8.41 2.64
CA VAL A 9 -6.18 7.20 1.97
C VAL A 9 -6.07 6.07 2.97
N SER A 10 -6.74 4.96 2.70
CA SER A 10 -6.54 3.71 3.44
C SER A 10 -5.33 2.95 2.86
N VAL A 11 -4.48 2.43 3.76
CA VAL A 11 -3.34 1.58 3.37
C VAL A 11 -3.83 0.33 2.63
N ASP A 12 -4.94 -0.26 3.08
CA ASP A 12 -5.50 -1.48 2.48
C ASP A 12 -5.91 -1.23 1.03
N THR A 13 -6.66 -0.14 0.78
CA THR A 13 -7.08 0.25 -0.57
C THR A 13 -5.88 0.54 -1.48
N MET A 14 -4.84 1.18 -0.95
CA MET A 14 -3.63 1.44 -1.71
C MET A 14 -2.89 0.13 -2.07
N ILE A 15 -2.82 -0.83 -1.15
CA ILE A 15 -2.19 -2.13 -1.42
C ILE A 15 -2.98 -2.89 -2.49
N GLU A 16 -4.30 -3.02 -2.30
CA GLU A 16 -5.14 -3.84 -3.16
C GLU A 16 -5.32 -3.23 -4.57
N GLU A 17 -5.61 -1.92 -4.64
CA GLU A 17 -6.00 -1.26 -5.89
C GLU A 17 -4.84 -0.62 -6.64
N GLN A 18 -3.66 -0.48 -6.03
CA GLN A 18 -2.48 0.13 -6.67
C GLN A 18 -1.24 -0.75 -6.66
N LEU A 19 -1.01 -1.58 -5.63
CA LEU A 19 0.22 -2.36 -5.49
C LEU A 19 0.08 -3.85 -5.84
N THR A 20 -1.13 -4.40 -5.85
CA THR A 20 -1.39 -5.80 -6.21
C THR A 20 -2.26 -5.97 -7.46
N VAL A 21 -2.52 -4.88 -8.17
CA VAL A 21 -3.29 -4.84 -9.42
C VAL A 21 -2.37 -5.05 -10.64
N GLU A 22 -2.92 -5.56 -11.75
CA GLU A 22 -2.20 -5.67 -13.02
C GLU A 22 -1.84 -4.28 -13.57
N PRO A 23 -0.60 -4.07 -14.08
CA PRO A 23 0.45 -5.07 -14.32
C PRO A 23 1.45 -5.23 -13.15
N ILE A 24 1.27 -4.50 -12.05
CA ILE A 24 2.25 -4.44 -10.96
C ILE A 24 2.39 -5.81 -10.27
N ASN A 25 1.31 -6.58 -10.22
CA ASN A 25 1.31 -7.95 -9.68
C ASN A 25 2.27 -8.92 -10.40
N GLU A 26 2.76 -8.61 -11.61
CA GLU A 26 3.80 -9.38 -12.29
C GLU A 26 5.18 -9.26 -11.60
N PHE A 27 5.40 -8.13 -10.91
CA PHE A 27 6.65 -7.81 -10.23
C PHE A 27 6.53 -7.93 -8.71
N VAL A 28 5.33 -7.77 -8.16
CA VAL A 28 5.05 -7.72 -6.73
C VAL A 28 3.99 -8.78 -6.39
N GLN A 29 4.40 -9.86 -5.72
CA GLN A 29 3.48 -10.93 -5.33
C GLN A 29 2.62 -10.58 -4.11
N SER A 30 3.16 -9.79 -3.19
CA SER A 30 2.47 -9.33 -1.99
C SER A 30 3.14 -8.07 -1.45
N CYS A 31 2.40 -7.31 -0.65
CA CYS A 31 2.91 -6.17 0.10
C CYS A 31 2.50 -6.32 1.56
N ASP A 32 3.48 -6.26 2.46
CA ASP A 32 3.27 -6.34 3.90
C ASP A 32 3.67 -5.02 4.58
N ILE A 33 2.96 -4.67 5.65
CA ILE A 33 3.26 -3.48 6.45
C ILE A 33 4.33 -3.85 7.48
N VAL A 34 5.58 -3.42 7.24
CA VAL A 34 6.71 -3.69 8.14
C VAL A 34 6.67 -2.83 9.42
N ALA A 35 6.24 -1.58 9.31
CA ALA A 35 6.07 -0.66 10.43
C ALA A 35 5.05 0.43 10.08
N PHE A 36 4.21 0.78 11.04
CA PHE A 36 3.22 1.86 10.92
C PHE A 36 3.40 2.82 12.11
N ASN A 37 3.85 4.03 11.82
CA ASN A 37 4.08 5.07 12.82
C ASN A 37 3.25 6.30 12.46
N LYS A 38 2.58 6.88 13.46
CA LYS A 38 1.97 8.20 13.32
C LYS A 38 3.05 9.28 13.44
N ILE A 39 2.99 10.26 12.53
CA ILE A 39 3.89 11.41 12.46
C ILE A 39 3.12 12.65 12.88
#